data_AF-A4EV10-F1
#
_entry.id   AF-A4EV10-F1
#
_cell.length_a   1.000
_cell.length_b   1.000
_cell.length_c   1.000
_cell.angle_alpha   90.00
_cell.angle_beta   90.00
_cell.angle_gamma   90.00
#
_symmetry.space_group_name_H-M   'P 1'
#
loop_
_entity.id
_entity.type
_entity.pdbx_description
1 polymer ?
#
loop_
_entity_poly.entity_id
_entity_poly.type
_entity_poly.pdbx_seq_one_letter_code
_entity_poly.pdbx_strand_id
1 'polypeptide(L)'
;MAKDPRFTGAYVGNRPDAKQENYMSRAIPLSEFVEVLAEKMEEHNARPDRRSDTAKGRSFDETFAESYATAPILKATEEQRNLWLMGQATGKLHKRNGSLTFHENVYHCAWMSQEAGKQVVFRFDPEDLHSGVHVYQPTGEHLGFAECLKKVDFFNLEGARTREKQKRDIAKAEKKLASLHAPISPKQLAADMNAGRETTDPTPLAEAKVVSLVFANRVPATSFKSHRTSDAAQEALILELNTGKAKPKARPRPGEFKVPKDPEQRFQDALDLMERQRAGKPLGVKEASWLEGYFDHPEFEARFEIHKSLGGNNAG
;
A
#
# COMPACT_ATOMS: atom_id res chain seq x y z
N MET A 1 1.85 -12.06 45.65
CA MET A 1 2.23 -12.01 44.22
C MET A 1 3.69 -12.44 44.03
N ALA A 2 4.70 -11.63 44.38
CA ALA A 2 6.11 -11.98 44.08
C ALA A 2 6.67 -13.21 44.83
N LYS A 3 6.06 -13.62 45.94
CA LYS A 3 6.44 -14.81 46.74
C LYS A 3 5.53 -16.03 46.47
N ASP A 4 4.88 -16.08 45.32
CA ASP A 4 4.09 -17.25 44.94
C ASP A 4 4.99 -18.50 44.90
N PRO A 5 4.57 -19.66 45.47
CA PRO A 5 5.34 -20.89 45.41
C PRO A 5 5.76 -21.30 43.98
N ARG A 6 4.96 -20.96 42.97
CA ARG A 6 5.26 -21.22 41.55
C ARG A 6 6.46 -20.43 41.03
N PHE A 7 6.81 -19.32 41.68
CA PHE A 7 7.97 -18.49 41.34
C PHE A 7 9.25 -18.88 42.11
N THR A 8 9.25 -20.02 42.80
CA THR A 8 10.44 -20.53 43.49
C THR A 8 11.60 -20.70 42.52
N GLY A 9 12.74 -20.08 42.83
CA GLY A 9 13.94 -20.08 41.98
C GLY A 9 14.01 -18.96 40.92
N ALA A 10 12.87 -18.32 40.61
CA ALA A 10 12.79 -17.13 39.75
C ALA A 10 12.76 -15.82 40.56
N TYR A 11 12.31 -15.86 41.82
CA TYR A 11 12.30 -14.69 42.69
C TYR A 11 13.72 -14.28 43.13
N VAL A 12 14.04 -13.00 42.91
CA VAL A 12 15.39 -12.44 43.03
C VAL A 12 15.68 -11.89 44.44
N GLY A 13 14.63 -11.68 45.25
CA GLY A 13 14.72 -11.02 46.56
C GLY A 13 14.14 -9.61 46.55
N ASN A 14 13.88 -9.06 47.74
CA ASN A 14 13.37 -7.68 47.90
C ASN A 14 14.48 -6.63 48.02
N ARG A 15 15.74 -7.07 48.17
CA ARG A 15 16.94 -6.23 48.32
C ARG A 15 18.09 -6.81 47.50
N PRO A 16 18.98 -5.97 46.95
CA PRO A 16 20.15 -6.42 46.18
C PRO A 16 21.06 -7.40 46.93
N ASP A 17 21.14 -7.23 48.24
CA ASP A 17 22.00 -7.89 49.23
C ASP A 17 21.29 -9.06 49.95
N ALA A 18 19.97 -9.20 49.78
CA ALA A 18 19.17 -10.32 50.31
C ALA A 18 18.81 -11.33 49.22
N LYS A 19 19.84 -11.87 48.54
CA LYS A 19 19.66 -12.91 47.52
C LYS A 19 19.28 -14.23 48.19
N GLN A 20 18.21 -14.84 47.73
CA GLN A 20 17.82 -16.18 48.19
C GLN A 20 18.82 -17.22 47.67
N GLU A 21 18.96 -18.34 48.37
CA GLU A 21 19.87 -19.44 47.98
C GLU A 21 19.60 -19.95 46.55
N ASN A 22 18.34 -19.87 46.10
CA ASN A 22 17.91 -20.32 44.77
C ASN A 22 17.97 -19.20 43.70
N TYR A 23 18.73 -18.13 43.93
CA TYR A 23 18.86 -16.99 43.02
C TYR A 23 19.35 -17.41 41.61
N MET A 24 18.63 -17.00 40.56
CA MET A 24 18.89 -17.37 39.16
C MET A 24 18.92 -18.88 38.86
N SER A 25 18.33 -19.71 39.73
CA SER A 25 18.24 -21.16 39.49
C SER A 25 17.23 -21.52 38.40
N ARG A 26 16.20 -20.69 38.19
CA ARG A 26 15.16 -20.91 37.19
C ARG A 26 14.67 -19.58 36.62
N ALA A 27 14.55 -19.51 35.30
CA ALA A 27 13.77 -18.48 34.62
C ALA A 27 12.37 -19.04 34.33
N ILE A 28 11.32 -18.33 34.76
CA ILE A 28 9.95 -18.73 34.45
C ILE A 28 9.57 -18.27 33.03
N PRO A 29 8.91 -19.11 32.22
CA PRO A 29 8.32 -18.68 30.96
C PRO A 29 7.38 -17.48 31.15
N LEU A 30 7.40 -16.53 30.21
CA LEU A 30 6.58 -15.31 30.30
C LEU A 30 5.08 -15.62 30.37
N SER A 31 4.61 -16.60 29.60
CA SER A 31 3.20 -17.01 29.60
C SER A 31 2.75 -17.52 30.97
N GLU A 32 3.54 -18.40 31.60
CA GLU A 32 3.26 -18.92 32.95
C GLU A 32 3.26 -17.79 33.98
N PHE A 33 4.18 -16.82 33.86
CA PHE A 33 4.20 -15.65 34.75
C PHE A 33 2.93 -14.79 34.62
N VAL A 34 2.48 -14.51 33.39
CA VAL A 34 1.28 -13.70 33.12
C VAL A 34 0.03 -14.37 33.66
N GLU A 35 -0.12 -15.68 33.47
CA GLU A 35 -1.25 -16.45 34.01
C GLU A 35 -1.31 -16.38 35.55
N VAL A 36 -0.19 -16.63 36.21
CA VAL A 36 -0.11 -16.56 37.68
C VAL A 36 -0.35 -15.13 38.18
N LEU A 37 0.14 -14.13 37.45
CA LEU A 37 -0.09 -12.72 37.80
C LEU A 37 -1.58 -12.37 37.72
N ALA A 38 -2.26 -12.77 36.67
CA ALA A 38 -3.69 -12.52 36.48
C ALA A 38 -4.51 -13.15 37.63
N GLU A 39 -4.26 -14.43 37.94
CA GLU A 39 -4.89 -15.12 39.07
C GLU A 39 -4.66 -14.36 40.39
N LYS A 40 -3.43 -13.91 40.66
CA LYS A 40 -3.15 -13.17 41.88
C LYS A 40 -3.78 -11.80 41.94
N MET A 41 -3.95 -11.12 40.80
CA MET A 41 -4.69 -9.85 40.75
C MET A 41 -6.17 -10.08 41.09
N GLU A 42 -6.78 -11.14 40.55
CA GLU A 42 -8.16 -11.52 40.90
C GLU A 42 -8.30 -11.87 42.38
N GLU A 43 -7.44 -12.75 42.92
CA GLU A 43 -7.45 -13.09 44.35
C GLU A 43 -7.25 -11.85 45.23
N HIS A 44 -6.37 -10.94 44.81
CA HIS A 44 -6.13 -9.71 45.54
C HIS A 44 -7.37 -8.83 45.55
N ASN A 45 -8.04 -8.64 44.42
CA ASN A 45 -9.22 -7.76 44.37
C ASN A 45 -10.42 -8.37 45.10
N ALA A 46 -10.58 -9.70 45.03
CA ALA A 46 -11.65 -10.44 45.69
C ALA A 46 -11.47 -10.61 47.20
N ARG A 47 -10.24 -10.45 47.73
CA ARG A 47 -9.95 -10.67 49.15
C ARG A 47 -10.80 -9.74 50.06
N PRO A 48 -11.63 -10.30 50.95
CA PRO A 48 -12.45 -9.53 51.89
C PRO A 48 -11.62 -8.97 53.06
N ASP A 49 -12.28 -8.34 54.02
CA ASP A 49 -11.70 -7.76 55.24
C ASP A 49 -10.66 -6.67 54.98
N ARG A 50 -10.87 -5.85 53.95
CA ARG A 50 -9.97 -4.73 53.66
C ARG A 50 -10.15 -3.60 54.68
N ARG A 51 -9.02 -3.21 55.26
CA ARG A 51 -8.93 -2.13 56.28
C ARG A 51 -8.86 -0.72 55.68
N SER A 52 -8.99 -0.56 54.38
CA SER A 52 -9.04 0.76 53.74
C SER A 52 -10.37 1.47 54.05
N ASP A 53 -10.31 2.79 54.21
CA ASP A 53 -11.46 3.62 54.58
C ASP A 53 -12.66 3.46 53.64
N THR A 54 -12.42 3.29 52.34
CA THR A 54 -13.48 3.09 51.33
C THR A 54 -14.11 1.69 51.40
N ALA A 55 -13.33 0.66 51.74
CA ALA A 55 -13.77 -0.72 51.66
C ALA A 55 -14.48 -1.19 52.95
N LYS A 56 -14.07 -0.68 54.13
CA LYS A 56 -14.74 -0.94 55.42
C LYS A 56 -15.02 -2.42 55.71
N GLY A 57 -14.05 -3.30 55.42
CA GLY A 57 -14.19 -4.75 55.60
C GLY A 57 -14.67 -5.51 54.35
N ARG A 58 -15.09 -4.82 53.29
CA ARG A 58 -15.43 -5.45 52.00
C ARG A 58 -14.21 -5.69 51.13
N SER A 59 -14.38 -6.45 50.06
CA SER A 59 -13.34 -6.63 49.04
C SER A 59 -13.20 -5.38 48.16
N PHE A 60 -12.12 -5.30 47.36
CA PHE A 60 -11.98 -4.22 46.40
C PHE A 60 -12.96 -4.37 45.24
N ASP A 61 -13.28 -5.60 44.83
CA ASP A 61 -14.27 -5.85 43.78
C ASP A 61 -15.67 -5.35 44.19
N GLU A 62 -16.11 -5.67 45.42
CA GLU A 62 -17.41 -5.21 45.93
C GLU A 62 -17.47 -3.68 46.02
N THR A 63 -16.40 -3.07 46.56
CA THR A 63 -16.32 -1.62 46.72
C THR A 63 -16.27 -0.91 45.36
N PHE A 64 -15.52 -1.46 44.40
CA PHE A 64 -15.43 -0.91 43.06
C PHE A 64 -16.73 -1.08 42.29
N ALA A 65 -17.39 -2.24 42.36
CA ALA A 65 -18.66 -2.48 41.68
C ALA A 65 -19.76 -1.51 42.14
N GLU A 66 -19.87 -1.26 43.44
CA GLU A 66 -20.81 -0.28 44.00
C GLU A 66 -20.51 1.16 43.51
N SER A 67 -19.24 1.56 43.56
CA SER A 67 -18.83 2.89 43.10
C SER A 67 -18.98 3.04 41.58
N TYR A 68 -18.75 1.98 40.81
CA TYR A 68 -18.84 1.97 39.35
C TYR A 68 -20.29 2.08 38.89
N ALA A 69 -21.22 1.43 39.59
CA ALA A 69 -22.64 1.45 39.26
C ALA A 69 -23.27 2.84 39.44
N THR A 70 -22.71 3.67 40.32
CA THR A 70 -23.24 5.01 40.64
C THR A 70 -22.51 6.15 39.92
N ALA A 71 -21.32 5.88 39.37
CA ALA A 71 -20.52 6.90 38.73
C ALA A 71 -21.04 7.29 37.32
N PRO A 72 -21.10 8.59 36.98
CA PRO A 72 -21.44 9.05 35.64
C PRO A 72 -20.25 8.86 34.68
N ILE A 73 -20.06 7.63 34.20
CA ILE A 73 -18.92 7.26 33.35
C ILE A 73 -19.29 7.36 31.88
N LEU A 74 -18.58 8.22 31.14
CA LEU A 74 -18.63 8.27 29.69
C LEU A 74 -17.68 7.22 29.10
N LYS A 75 -18.19 6.40 28.18
CA LYS A 75 -17.37 5.44 27.45
C LYS A 75 -16.61 6.17 26.35
N ALA A 76 -15.31 5.88 26.23
CA ALA A 76 -14.50 6.43 25.16
C ALA A 76 -15.04 5.98 23.80
N THR A 77 -15.14 6.92 22.85
CA THR A 77 -15.55 6.60 21.48
C THR A 77 -14.49 5.75 20.78
N GLU A 78 -14.84 5.15 19.65
CA GLU A 78 -13.88 4.34 18.90
C GLU A 78 -12.68 5.18 18.43
N GLU A 79 -12.92 6.40 17.97
CA GLU A 79 -11.88 7.33 17.53
C GLU A 79 -10.94 7.70 18.68
N GLN A 80 -11.48 7.87 19.89
CA GLN A 80 -10.69 8.13 21.09
C GLN A 80 -9.82 6.92 21.47
N ARG A 81 -10.35 5.69 21.36
CA ARG A 81 -9.56 4.48 21.59
C ARG A 81 -8.44 4.32 20.57
N ASN A 82 -8.70 4.67 19.31
CA ASN A 82 -7.69 4.61 18.24
C ASN A 82 -6.51 5.56 18.48
N LEU A 83 -6.70 6.66 19.22
CA LEU A 83 -5.61 7.54 19.64
C LEU A 83 -4.67 6.89 20.66
N TRP A 84 -5.14 5.93 21.45
CA TRP A 84 -4.35 5.23 22.46
C TRP A 84 -3.62 4.01 21.93
N LEU A 85 -3.82 3.64 20.65
CA LEU A 85 -2.96 2.67 19.98
C LEU A 85 -1.51 3.18 20.02
N MET A 86 -0.63 2.38 20.63
CA MET A 86 0.74 2.75 21.00
C MET A 86 1.66 2.95 19.78
N GLY A 87 1.40 2.24 18.67
CA GLY A 87 2.19 2.35 17.46
C GLY A 87 1.71 3.50 16.59
N GLN A 88 2.56 4.50 16.36
CA GLN A 88 2.36 5.51 15.32
C GLN A 88 3.51 5.43 14.31
N ALA A 89 3.17 5.38 13.03
CA ALA A 89 4.14 5.47 11.95
C ALA A 89 3.61 6.35 10.82
N THR A 90 4.52 6.85 10.00
CA THR A 90 4.20 7.58 8.77
C THR A 90 4.53 6.71 7.58
N GLY A 91 3.69 6.79 6.56
CA GLY A 91 3.82 6.00 5.34
C GLY A 91 3.33 6.76 4.13
N LYS A 92 3.68 6.25 2.96
CA LYS A 92 3.16 6.78 1.70
C LYS A 92 2.28 5.73 1.06
N LEU A 93 1.05 6.11 0.71
CA LEU A 93 0.14 5.24 0.00
C LEU A 93 0.69 4.94 -1.40
N HIS A 94 0.54 3.70 -1.85
CA HIS A 94 1.03 3.30 -3.16
C HIS A 94 0.29 4.04 -4.28
N LYS A 95 1.03 4.47 -5.33
CA LYS A 95 0.54 5.44 -6.32
C LYS A 95 -0.65 4.98 -7.18
N ARG A 96 -0.83 3.66 -7.35
CA ARG A 96 -1.86 3.10 -8.26
C ARG A 96 -3.10 2.58 -7.57
N ASN A 97 -2.92 1.85 -6.47
CA ASN A 97 -3.99 1.16 -5.74
C ASN A 97 -4.26 1.78 -4.36
N GLY A 98 -3.38 2.66 -3.85
CA GLY A 98 -3.50 3.22 -2.52
C GLY A 98 -3.18 2.25 -1.39
N SER A 99 -2.57 1.08 -1.64
CA SER A 99 -2.20 0.17 -0.55
C SER A 99 -1.05 0.74 0.29
N LEU A 100 -1.08 0.46 1.59
CA LEU A 100 -0.01 0.81 2.52
C LEU A 100 0.82 -0.45 2.82
N THR A 101 2.13 -0.38 2.65
CA THR A 101 3.04 -1.46 3.02
C THR A 101 3.80 -1.08 4.28
N PHE A 102 3.71 -1.90 5.32
CA PHE A 102 4.40 -1.68 6.59
C PHE A 102 4.89 -3.02 7.15
N HIS A 103 6.19 -3.13 7.46
CA HIS A 103 6.85 -4.38 7.83
C HIS A 103 6.45 -5.58 6.95
N GLU A 104 6.48 -5.43 5.63
CA GLU A 104 6.07 -6.45 4.64
C GLU A 104 4.58 -6.84 4.64
N ASN A 105 3.80 -6.39 5.64
CA ASN A 105 2.35 -6.48 5.63
C ASN A 105 1.77 -5.44 4.67
N VAL A 106 0.67 -5.81 4.00
CA VAL A 106 -0.03 -4.94 3.07
C VAL A 106 -1.41 -4.65 3.62
N TYR A 107 -1.68 -3.38 3.89
CA TYR A 107 -2.94 -2.86 4.37
C TYR A 107 -3.67 -2.15 3.22
N HIS A 108 -4.96 -2.42 3.08
CA HIS A 108 -5.75 -1.82 2.01
C HIS A 108 -7.23 -1.79 2.35
N CYS A 109 -7.90 -0.72 1.90
CA CYS A 109 -9.34 -0.58 1.89
C CYS A 109 -9.77 0.16 0.62
N ALA A 110 -11.03 0.00 0.19
CA ALA A 110 -11.54 0.56 -1.06
C ALA A 110 -11.39 2.08 -1.16
N TRP A 111 -11.52 2.80 -0.04
CA TRP A 111 -11.40 4.27 0.00
C TRP A 111 -9.95 4.73 -0.24
N MET A 112 -8.94 3.92 0.09
CA MET A 112 -7.53 4.32 0.02
C MET A 112 -7.05 4.58 -1.42
N SER A 113 -7.71 3.98 -2.42
CA SER A 113 -7.38 4.24 -3.83
C SER A 113 -7.64 5.69 -4.25
N GLN A 114 -8.55 6.39 -3.58
CA GLN A 114 -8.82 7.82 -3.84
C GLN A 114 -7.70 8.72 -3.29
N GLU A 115 -7.04 8.26 -2.23
CA GLU A 115 -5.93 8.94 -1.55
C GLU A 115 -4.55 8.46 -2.05
N ALA A 116 -4.50 7.83 -3.22
CA ALA A 116 -3.29 7.20 -3.74
C ALA A 116 -2.12 8.18 -3.89
N GLY A 117 -0.93 7.76 -3.45
CA GLY A 117 0.29 8.55 -3.55
C GLY A 117 0.46 9.64 -2.49
N LYS A 118 -0.52 9.86 -1.60
CA LYS A 118 -0.40 10.81 -0.49
C LYS A 118 0.37 10.24 0.69
N GLN A 119 0.91 11.14 1.51
CA GLN A 119 1.58 10.78 2.77
C GLN A 119 0.53 10.74 3.87
N VAL A 120 0.57 9.68 4.68
CA VAL A 120 -0.42 9.42 5.73
C VAL A 120 0.28 9.06 7.03
N VAL A 121 -0.38 9.36 8.14
CA VAL A 121 -0.01 8.90 9.47
C VAL A 121 -0.93 7.73 9.77
N PHE A 122 -0.42 6.61 10.26
CA PHE A 122 -1.27 5.50 10.65
C PHE A 122 -0.92 5.02 12.06
N ARG A 123 -1.95 4.60 12.78
CA ARG A 123 -1.88 4.04 14.12
C ARG A 123 -2.18 2.56 14.07
N PHE A 124 -1.43 1.79 14.83
CA PHE A 124 -1.50 0.33 14.84
C PHE A 124 -1.16 -0.22 16.22
N ASP A 125 -1.61 -1.45 16.48
CA ASP A 125 -1.23 -2.19 17.68
C ASP A 125 0.14 -2.86 17.46
N PRO A 126 1.18 -2.53 18.25
CA PRO A 126 2.50 -3.16 18.10
C PRO A 126 2.54 -4.64 18.50
N GLU A 127 1.58 -5.10 19.32
CA GLU A 127 1.46 -6.49 19.75
C GLU A 127 0.71 -7.32 18.70
N ASP A 128 -0.26 -6.72 17.99
CA ASP A 128 -1.02 -7.35 16.91
C ASP A 128 -1.04 -6.50 15.62
N LEU A 129 -0.08 -6.75 14.74
CA LEU A 129 0.00 -6.10 13.42
C LEU A 129 -1.08 -6.59 12.43
N HIS A 130 -1.79 -7.68 12.73
CA HIS A 130 -2.79 -8.28 11.84
C HIS A 130 -4.18 -7.69 12.07
N SER A 131 -4.42 -7.08 13.23
CA SER A 131 -5.65 -6.39 13.61
C SER A 131 -6.07 -5.28 12.64
N GLY A 132 -5.12 -4.71 11.88
CA GLY A 132 -5.36 -3.64 10.91
C GLY A 132 -4.76 -2.31 11.39
N VAL A 133 -4.97 -1.25 10.60
CA VAL A 133 -4.43 0.08 10.91
C VAL A 133 -5.48 1.18 10.73
N HIS A 134 -5.45 2.17 11.61
CA HIS A 134 -6.24 3.38 11.48
C HIS A 134 -5.41 4.45 10.79
N VAL A 135 -5.89 4.95 9.66
CA VAL A 135 -5.15 5.88 8.81
C VAL A 135 -5.71 7.29 9.00
N TYR A 136 -4.79 8.23 9.14
CA TYR A 136 -5.02 9.64 9.35
C TYR A 136 -4.26 10.46 8.31
N GLN A 137 -4.78 11.64 8.01
CA GLN A 137 -4.02 12.66 7.30
C GLN A 137 -2.86 13.16 8.19
N PRO A 138 -1.81 13.74 7.59
CA PRO A 138 -0.76 14.43 8.35
C PRO A 138 -1.28 15.57 9.24
N THR A 139 -2.44 16.14 8.90
CA THR A 139 -3.18 17.15 9.67
C THR A 139 -3.88 16.59 10.90
N GLY A 140 -3.98 15.26 11.04
CA GLY A 140 -4.63 14.57 12.15
C GLY A 140 -6.07 14.14 11.89
N GLU A 141 -6.65 14.44 10.72
CA GLU A 141 -7.99 14.01 10.34
C GLU A 141 -8.04 12.49 10.12
N HIS A 142 -9.02 11.79 10.69
CA HIS A 142 -9.20 10.36 10.50
C HIS A 142 -9.78 10.07 9.12
N LEU A 143 -9.04 9.34 8.29
CA LEU A 143 -9.49 8.95 6.95
C LEU A 143 -10.31 7.67 6.98
N GLY A 144 -9.86 6.69 7.75
CA GLY A 144 -10.56 5.42 7.89
C GLY A 144 -9.67 4.27 8.33
N PHE A 145 -10.30 3.13 8.53
CA PHE A 145 -9.65 1.86 8.87
C PHE A 145 -9.20 1.12 7.61
N ALA A 146 -8.05 0.45 7.70
CA ALA A 146 -7.48 -0.38 6.65
C ALA A 146 -7.12 -1.77 7.19
N GLU A 147 -7.73 -2.79 6.61
CA GLU A 147 -7.50 -4.19 6.96
C GLU A 147 -6.14 -4.69 6.46
N CYS A 148 -5.55 -5.64 7.18
CA CYS A 148 -4.35 -6.34 6.74
C CYS A 148 -4.70 -7.42 5.71
N LEU A 149 -4.49 -7.14 4.42
CA LEU A 149 -4.74 -8.10 3.34
C LEU A 149 -3.65 -9.16 3.25
N LYS A 150 -2.39 -8.76 3.43
CA LYS A 150 -1.26 -9.67 3.40
C LYS A 150 -0.65 -9.73 4.79
N LYS A 151 -1.03 -10.79 5.52
CA LYS A 151 -0.45 -11.15 6.82
C LYS A 151 0.84 -11.91 6.55
N VAL A 152 1.99 -11.31 6.85
CA VAL A 152 3.26 -12.02 6.89
C VAL A 152 3.39 -12.71 8.25
N ASP A 153 4.17 -13.79 8.33
CA ASP A 153 4.20 -14.76 9.45
C ASP A 153 4.49 -14.19 10.86
N PHE A 154 4.84 -12.90 11.00
CA PHE A 154 5.08 -12.27 12.29
C PHE A 154 3.88 -11.47 12.77
N PHE A 155 3.52 -11.71 14.03
CA PHE A 155 2.40 -11.11 14.74
C PHE A 155 2.77 -9.76 15.38
N ASN A 156 4.03 -9.60 15.80
CA ASN A 156 4.51 -8.46 16.60
C ASN A 156 5.69 -7.68 15.96
N LEU A 157 5.89 -6.44 16.40
CA LEU A 157 6.98 -5.58 15.91
C LEU A 157 8.39 -6.13 16.22
N GLU A 158 8.56 -6.78 17.37
CA GLU A 158 9.86 -7.33 17.76
C GLU A 158 10.27 -8.50 16.85
N GLY A 159 9.33 -9.37 16.50
CA GLY A 159 9.49 -10.41 15.50
C GLY A 159 9.83 -9.85 14.12
N ALA A 160 9.16 -8.77 13.69
CA ALA A 160 9.47 -8.09 12.44
C ALA A 160 10.91 -7.55 12.42
N ARG A 161 11.34 -6.86 13.49
CA ARG A 161 12.70 -6.29 13.61
C ARG A 161 13.80 -7.36 13.64
N THR A 162 13.59 -8.43 14.40
CA THR A 162 14.55 -9.54 14.49
C THR A 162 14.70 -10.23 13.12
N ARG A 163 13.60 -10.44 12.39
CA ARG A 163 13.62 -10.99 11.03
C ARG A 163 14.32 -10.07 10.03
N GLU A 164 14.05 -8.76 10.07
CA GLU A 164 14.75 -7.78 9.23
C GLU A 164 16.26 -7.76 9.51
N LYS A 165 16.66 -7.93 10.78
CA LYS A 165 18.08 -8.10 11.15
C LYS A 165 18.64 -9.39 10.55
N GLN A 166 17.98 -10.53 10.75
CA GLN A 166 18.40 -11.81 10.19
C GLN A 166 18.54 -11.77 8.65
N LYS A 167 17.57 -11.18 7.93
CA LYS A 167 17.63 -11.01 6.47
C LYS A 167 18.84 -10.19 6.04
N ARG A 168 19.12 -9.08 6.74
CA ARG A 168 20.31 -8.26 6.48
C ARG A 168 21.61 -9.02 6.73
N ASP A 169 21.65 -9.85 7.77
CA ASP A 169 22.83 -10.64 8.11
C ASP A 169 23.05 -11.77 7.10
N ILE A 170 21.97 -12.42 6.63
CA ILE A 170 22.01 -13.40 5.53
C ILE A 170 22.55 -12.75 4.25
N ALA A 171 22.00 -11.60 3.82
CA ALA A 171 22.45 -10.92 2.61
C ALA A 171 23.92 -10.50 2.68
N LYS A 172 24.42 -10.10 3.87
CA LYS A 172 25.85 -9.82 4.09
C LYS A 172 26.69 -11.10 3.97
N ALA A 173 26.23 -12.20 4.56
CA ALA A 173 26.92 -13.48 4.50
C ALA A 173 26.97 -14.01 3.06
N GLU A 174 25.88 -13.92 2.31
CA GLU A 174 25.81 -14.26 0.88
C GLU A 174 26.76 -13.41 0.05
N LYS A 175 26.81 -12.10 0.28
CA LYS A 175 27.77 -11.22 -0.41
C LYS A 175 29.22 -11.60 -0.10
N LYS A 176 29.51 -11.99 1.14
CA LYS A 176 30.83 -12.48 1.55
C LYS A 176 31.15 -13.84 0.89
N LEU A 177 30.21 -14.77 0.89
CA LEU A 177 30.36 -16.06 0.20
C LEU A 177 30.58 -15.85 -1.30
N ALA A 178 29.78 -15.02 -1.96
CA ALA A 178 29.96 -14.68 -3.37
C ALA A 178 31.36 -14.09 -3.66
N SER A 179 31.88 -13.25 -2.76
CA SER A 179 33.25 -12.73 -2.90
C SER A 179 34.34 -13.78 -2.71
N LEU A 180 34.11 -14.81 -1.87
CA LEU A 180 35.04 -15.93 -1.66
C LEU A 180 34.97 -16.95 -2.79
N HIS A 181 33.78 -17.16 -3.37
CA HIS A 181 33.56 -18.05 -4.51
C HIS A 181 33.99 -17.43 -5.85
N ALA A 182 34.23 -16.13 -5.92
CA ALA A 182 34.70 -15.47 -7.14
C ALA A 182 36.13 -15.92 -7.47
N PRO A 183 36.35 -16.67 -8.57
CA PRO A 183 37.66 -17.23 -8.90
C PRO A 183 38.69 -16.17 -9.32
N ILE A 184 38.24 -15.00 -9.77
CA ILE A 184 39.08 -13.87 -10.17
C ILE A 184 38.53 -12.61 -9.50
N SER A 185 39.38 -11.88 -8.78
CA SER A 185 38.96 -10.63 -8.18
C SER A 185 38.64 -9.59 -9.26
N PRO A 186 37.64 -8.71 -9.08
CA PRO A 186 37.33 -7.66 -10.05
C PRO A 186 38.54 -6.78 -10.42
N LYS A 187 39.49 -6.61 -9.48
CA LYS A 187 40.72 -5.85 -9.70
C LYS A 187 41.71 -6.59 -10.61
N GLN A 188 41.84 -7.91 -10.48
CA GLN A 188 42.64 -8.73 -11.39
C GLN A 188 42.01 -8.78 -12.77
N LEU A 189 40.69 -8.98 -12.86
CA LEU A 189 39.99 -8.94 -14.15
C LEU A 189 40.17 -7.58 -14.85
N ALA A 190 40.07 -6.47 -14.12
CA ALA A 190 40.31 -5.15 -14.66
C ALA A 190 41.77 -4.94 -15.10
N ALA A 191 42.74 -5.50 -14.37
CA ALA A 191 44.14 -5.46 -14.75
C ALA A 191 44.40 -6.28 -16.02
N ASP A 192 43.80 -7.47 -16.15
CA ASP A 192 43.91 -8.32 -17.33
C ASP A 192 43.24 -7.66 -18.55
N MET A 193 42.07 -7.04 -18.38
CA MET A 193 41.41 -6.25 -19.43
C MET A 193 42.25 -5.05 -19.87
N ASN A 194 42.95 -4.38 -18.94
CA ASN A 194 43.84 -3.27 -19.26
C ASN A 194 45.16 -3.73 -19.88
N ALA A 195 45.66 -4.92 -19.52
CA ALA A 195 46.87 -5.50 -20.08
C ALA A 195 46.63 -6.02 -21.52
N GLY A 196 45.44 -6.54 -21.80
CA GLY A 196 44.99 -6.91 -23.15
C GLY A 196 44.55 -5.73 -24.00
N ARG A 197 44.53 -4.51 -23.45
CA ARG A 197 44.34 -3.29 -24.23
C ARG A 197 45.63 -3.03 -24.97
N GLU A 198 45.66 -3.36 -26.25
CA GLU A 198 46.67 -2.81 -27.15
C GLU A 198 46.64 -1.30 -26.97
N THR A 199 47.79 -0.72 -26.63
CA THR A 199 48.01 0.71 -26.78
C THR A 199 47.91 1.00 -28.27
N THR A 200 46.69 1.19 -28.77
CA THR A 200 46.52 2.05 -29.93
C THR A 200 47.10 3.38 -29.49
N ASP A 201 48.34 3.64 -29.93
CA ASP A 201 48.82 5.01 -30.05
C ASP A 201 47.66 5.80 -30.65
N PRO A 202 47.28 6.94 -30.06
CA PRO A 202 46.24 7.75 -30.65
C PRO A 202 46.73 8.07 -32.06
N THR A 203 46.15 7.41 -33.06
CA THR A 203 46.23 7.87 -34.45
C THR A 203 46.01 9.36 -34.34
N PRO A 204 46.97 10.23 -34.72
CA PRO A 204 46.87 11.64 -34.40
C PRO A 204 45.56 12.12 -35.02
N LEU A 205 44.57 12.33 -34.15
CA LEU A 205 43.29 12.90 -34.53
C LEU A 205 43.69 14.25 -35.08
N ALA A 206 43.59 14.39 -36.40
CA ALA A 206 43.85 15.61 -37.13
C ALA A 206 43.37 16.77 -36.27
N GLU A 207 44.27 17.69 -35.94
CA GLU A 207 44.03 18.78 -35.02
C GLU A 207 42.69 19.41 -35.36
N ALA A 208 41.67 19.06 -34.57
CA ALA A 208 40.36 19.64 -34.73
C ALA A 208 40.55 21.10 -34.33
N LYS A 209 40.72 21.95 -35.34
CA LYS A 209 40.71 23.40 -35.19
C LYS A 209 39.39 23.76 -34.54
N VAL A 210 39.43 23.93 -33.21
CA VAL A 210 38.30 24.37 -32.42
C VAL A 210 38.03 25.80 -32.82
N VAL A 211 37.14 25.98 -33.80
CA VAL A 211 36.52 27.26 -34.07
C VAL A 211 35.51 27.46 -32.95
N SER A 212 35.82 28.38 -32.03
CA SER A 212 34.85 28.81 -31.02
C SER A 212 33.67 29.48 -31.73
N LEU A 213 32.49 28.87 -31.61
CA LEU A 213 31.24 29.52 -32.01
C LEU A 213 30.96 30.65 -31.03
N VAL A 214 31.05 31.89 -31.51
CA VAL A 214 30.50 33.05 -30.83
C VAL A 214 28.98 32.97 -30.97
N PHE A 215 28.31 32.53 -29.90
CA PHE A 215 26.84 32.53 -29.86
C PHE A 215 26.34 33.97 -29.70
N ALA A 216 26.00 34.63 -30.81
CA ALA A 216 25.11 35.77 -30.76
C ALA A 216 23.72 35.27 -30.34
N ASN A 217 23.26 35.73 -29.17
CA ASN A 217 21.92 35.55 -28.56
C ASN A 217 21.19 34.22 -28.79
N ARG A 218 20.98 33.49 -27.70
CA ARG A 218 20.15 32.28 -27.63
C ARG A 218 18.74 32.54 -28.18
N VAL A 219 18.45 31.96 -29.34
CA VAL A 219 17.08 31.69 -29.78
C VAL A 219 16.64 30.37 -29.11
N PRO A 220 15.42 30.25 -28.55
CA PRO A 220 14.98 29.05 -27.85
C PRO A 220 15.04 27.83 -28.78
N ALA A 221 15.64 26.75 -28.27
CA ALA A 221 15.84 25.50 -29.01
C ALA A 221 14.50 24.90 -29.46
N THR A 222 14.35 24.72 -30.77
CA THR A 222 13.31 23.86 -31.33
C THR A 222 13.66 22.41 -30.99
N SER A 223 12.70 21.69 -30.43
CA SER A 223 12.86 20.29 -30.03
C SER A 223 13.28 19.42 -31.22
N PHE A 224 14.06 18.38 -30.93
CA PHE A 224 14.68 17.36 -31.79
C PHE A 224 13.69 16.56 -32.68
N LYS A 225 12.90 17.23 -33.52
CA LYS A 225 11.94 16.60 -34.45
C LYS A 225 12.18 16.93 -35.93
N SER A 226 13.15 17.78 -36.26
CA SER A 226 13.28 18.32 -37.63
C SER A 226 14.18 17.53 -38.58
N HIS A 227 14.69 16.35 -38.21
CA HIS A 227 15.41 15.47 -39.14
C HIS A 227 14.95 14.02 -39.04
N ARG A 228 13.79 13.72 -39.61
CA ARG A 228 13.44 12.39 -40.11
C ARG A 228 12.87 12.54 -41.51
N THR A 229 13.69 12.28 -42.52
CA THR A 229 13.24 12.08 -43.89
C THR A 229 13.22 10.58 -44.17
N SER A 230 12.06 9.96 -43.98
CA SER A 230 11.54 8.74 -44.67
C SER A 230 10.35 8.14 -43.90
N ASP A 231 9.21 8.83 -43.92
CA ASP A 231 8.04 8.42 -43.11
C ASP A 231 7.26 7.22 -43.68
N ALA A 232 7.29 6.94 -44.98
CA ALA A 232 6.43 5.88 -45.54
C ALA A 232 6.82 4.44 -45.12
N ALA A 233 8.12 4.15 -44.99
CA ALA A 233 8.59 2.79 -44.65
C ALA A 233 8.52 2.51 -43.14
N GLN A 234 8.66 3.53 -42.30
CA GLN A 234 8.54 3.40 -40.85
C GLN A 234 7.08 3.38 -40.39
N GLU A 235 6.18 4.10 -41.05
CA GLU A 235 4.75 4.01 -40.78
C GLU A 235 4.19 2.63 -41.13
N ALA A 236 4.61 2.03 -42.25
CA ALA A 236 4.23 0.66 -42.61
C ALA A 236 4.70 -0.38 -41.56
N LEU A 237 5.93 -0.23 -41.07
CA LEU A 237 6.51 -1.11 -40.05
C LEU A 237 5.81 -0.94 -38.68
N ILE A 238 5.44 0.29 -38.32
CA ILE A 238 4.71 0.59 -37.09
C ILE A 238 3.26 0.08 -37.17
N LEU A 239 2.63 0.14 -38.35
CA LEU A 239 1.30 -0.46 -38.57
C LEU A 239 1.37 -1.98 -38.44
N GLU A 240 2.33 -2.65 -39.07
CA GLU A 240 2.50 -4.10 -38.98
C GLU A 240 2.76 -4.57 -37.54
N LEU A 241 3.62 -3.87 -36.79
CA LEU A 241 3.90 -4.21 -35.38
C LEU A 241 2.72 -3.98 -34.42
N ASN A 242 1.75 -3.13 -34.79
CA ASN A 242 0.59 -2.83 -33.94
C ASN A 242 -0.65 -3.70 -34.26
N THR A 243 -0.65 -4.45 -35.37
CA THR A 243 -1.74 -5.39 -35.69
C THR A 243 -1.76 -6.63 -34.79
N GLY A 244 -0.69 -6.91 -34.05
CA GLY A 244 -0.57 -8.10 -33.19
C GLY A 244 -1.02 -7.95 -31.73
N LYS A 245 -1.43 -6.75 -31.27
CA LYS A 245 -1.75 -6.51 -29.85
C LYS A 245 -2.96 -5.59 -29.61
N ALA A 246 -4.05 -5.77 -30.35
CA ALA A 246 -5.36 -5.34 -29.87
C ALA A 246 -5.98 -6.47 -29.03
N LYS A 247 -5.92 -6.37 -27.70
CA LYS A 247 -6.74 -7.22 -26.82
C LYS A 247 -8.21 -7.00 -27.21
N PRO A 248 -9.02 -8.06 -27.45
CA PRO A 248 -10.45 -7.87 -27.63
C PRO A 248 -11.00 -7.23 -26.36
N LYS A 249 -11.64 -6.05 -26.48
CA LYS A 249 -12.46 -5.51 -25.40
C LYS A 249 -13.47 -6.59 -25.00
N ALA A 250 -13.43 -6.99 -23.73
CA ALA A 250 -14.32 -7.99 -23.20
C ALA A 250 -15.77 -7.63 -23.54
N ARG A 251 -16.51 -8.55 -24.15
CA ARG A 251 -17.95 -8.41 -24.37
C ARG A 251 -18.60 -8.14 -23.01
N PRO A 252 -19.35 -7.04 -22.83
CA PRO A 252 -20.10 -6.82 -21.60
C PRO A 252 -21.07 -7.99 -21.39
N ARG A 253 -21.20 -8.44 -20.14
CA ARG A 253 -22.10 -9.53 -19.75
C ARG A 253 -23.55 -9.10 -20.08
N PRO A 254 -24.38 -9.97 -20.68
CA PRO A 254 -25.77 -9.63 -20.97
C PRO A 254 -26.53 -9.42 -19.66
N GLY A 255 -27.01 -8.20 -19.41
CA GLY A 255 -27.92 -7.94 -18.27
C GLY A 255 -28.05 -6.50 -17.78
N GLU A 256 -27.06 -5.63 -17.99
CA GLU A 256 -27.13 -4.22 -17.53
C GLU A 256 -26.82 -3.25 -18.67
N PHE A 257 -27.88 -2.79 -19.34
CA PHE A 257 -27.79 -1.62 -20.21
C PHE A 257 -27.61 -0.38 -19.34
N LYS A 258 -26.48 0.33 -19.50
CA LYS A 258 -26.16 1.56 -18.78
C LYS A 258 -25.91 2.68 -19.79
N VAL A 259 -26.72 3.73 -19.71
CA VAL A 259 -26.57 4.92 -20.56
C VAL A 259 -25.21 5.59 -20.30
N PRO A 260 -24.37 5.80 -21.32
CA PRO A 260 -23.11 6.52 -21.18
C PRO A 260 -23.31 7.94 -20.62
N LYS A 261 -22.29 8.46 -19.92
CA LYS A 261 -22.30 9.86 -19.43
C LYS A 261 -21.89 10.86 -20.51
N ASP A 262 -21.13 10.41 -21.49
CA ASP A 262 -20.60 11.22 -22.59
C ASP A 262 -21.63 11.34 -23.73
N PRO A 263 -22.05 12.56 -24.12
CA PRO A 263 -23.02 12.78 -25.20
C PRO A 263 -22.64 12.11 -26.54
N GLU A 264 -21.35 12.09 -26.90
CA GLU A 264 -20.90 11.48 -28.15
C GLU A 264 -21.11 9.96 -28.13
N GLN A 265 -20.81 9.33 -26.99
CA GLN A 265 -20.99 7.89 -26.81
C GLN A 265 -22.47 7.49 -26.82
N ARG A 266 -23.37 8.33 -26.29
CA ARG A 266 -24.81 8.09 -26.39
C ARG A 266 -25.29 8.07 -27.83
N PHE A 267 -24.83 9.02 -28.65
CA PHE A 267 -25.19 9.07 -30.06
C PHE A 267 -24.68 7.84 -30.83
N GLN A 268 -23.43 7.45 -30.61
CA GLN A 268 -22.84 6.25 -31.24
C GLN A 268 -23.56 4.95 -30.81
N ASP A 269 -23.88 4.81 -29.53
CA ASP A 269 -24.63 3.66 -29.03
C ASP A 269 -26.05 3.62 -29.62
N ALA A 270 -26.70 4.78 -29.80
CA ALA A 270 -28.00 4.87 -30.46
C ALA A 270 -27.94 4.39 -31.92
N LEU A 271 -26.91 4.80 -32.68
CA LEU A 271 -26.70 4.32 -34.06
C LEU A 271 -26.47 2.80 -34.12
N ASP A 272 -25.66 2.24 -33.21
CA ASP A 272 -25.43 0.78 -33.14
C ASP A 272 -26.72 0.02 -32.79
N LEU A 273 -27.54 0.53 -31.87
CA LEU A 273 -28.85 -0.06 -31.56
C LEU A 273 -29.82 0.01 -32.75
N MET A 274 -29.82 1.11 -33.51
CA MET A 274 -30.61 1.24 -34.74
C MET A 274 -30.16 0.23 -35.81
N GLU A 275 -28.85 0.05 -36.00
CA GLU A 275 -28.31 -0.94 -36.92
C GLU A 275 -28.67 -2.37 -36.48
N ARG A 276 -28.65 -2.66 -35.17
CA ARG A 276 -29.07 -3.95 -34.63
C ARG A 276 -30.57 -4.20 -34.84
N GLN A 277 -31.41 -3.18 -34.65
CA GLN A 277 -32.84 -3.25 -34.93
C GLN A 277 -33.09 -3.51 -36.41
N ARG A 278 -32.37 -2.80 -37.30
CA ARG A 278 -32.44 -3.00 -38.76
C ARG A 278 -31.94 -4.37 -39.18
N ALA A 279 -30.94 -4.92 -38.50
CA ALA A 279 -30.40 -6.26 -38.70
C ALA A 279 -31.29 -7.37 -38.07
N GLY A 280 -32.43 -7.04 -37.46
CA GLY A 280 -33.37 -7.99 -36.89
C GLY A 280 -32.87 -8.70 -35.61
N LYS A 281 -31.87 -8.15 -34.92
CA LYS A 281 -31.39 -8.70 -33.64
C LYS A 281 -32.30 -8.24 -32.50
N PRO A 282 -32.68 -9.13 -31.56
CA PRO A 282 -33.53 -8.75 -30.44
C PRO A 282 -32.82 -7.72 -29.54
N LEU A 283 -33.47 -6.58 -29.31
CA LEU A 283 -33.05 -5.56 -28.36
C LEU A 283 -33.64 -5.85 -26.98
N GLY A 284 -32.91 -5.54 -25.90
CA GLY A 284 -33.45 -5.61 -24.55
C GLY A 284 -34.55 -4.56 -24.33
N VAL A 285 -35.52 -4.86 -23.44
CA VAL A 285 -36.65 -3.94 -23.14
C VAL A 285 -36.17 -2.54 -22.73
N LYS A 286 -35.10 -2.47 -21.92
CA LYS A 286 -34.49 -1.20 -21.47
C LYS A 286 -33.76 -0.46 -22.60
N GLU A 287 -33.16 -1.19 -23.54
CA GLU A 287 -32.45 -0.61 -24.70
C GLU A 287 -33.46 0.03 -25.66
N ALA A 288 -34.55 -0.68 -25.95
CA ALA A 288 -35.62 -0.18 -26.82
C ALA A 288 -36.31 1.07 -26.23
N SER A 289 -36.67 1.03 -24.94
CA SER A 289 -37.31 2.16 -24.26
C SER A 289 -36.39 3.39 -24.15
N TRP A 290 -35.08 3.17 -23.93
CA TRP A 290 -34.11 4.27 -23.95
C TRP A 290 -33.93 4.85 -25.34
N LEU A 291 -33.85 4.01 -26.37
CA LEU A 291 -33.69 4.45 -27.76
C LEU A 291 -34.88 5.32 -28.19
N GLU A 292 -36.11 4.89 -27.88
CA GLU A 292 -37.34 5.65 -28.15
C GLU A 292 -37.32 7.02 -27.46
N GLY A 293 -36.97 7.09 -26.18
CA GLY A 293 -36.86 8.37 -25.46
C GLY A 293 -35.69 9.25 -25.90
N TYR A 294 -34.61 8.67 -26.43
CA TYR A 294 -33.46 9.43 -26.93
C TYR A 294 -33.72 10.05 -28.30
N PHE A 295 -34.56 9.42 -29.15
CA PHE A 295 -34.98 9.98 -30.44
C PHE A 295 -35.71 11.31 -30.29
N ASP A 296 -36.57 11.43 -29.29
CA ASP A 296 -37.35 12.66 -29.03
C ASP A 296 -36.51 13.76 -28.34
N HIS A 297 -35.24 13.49 -28.01
CA HIS A 297 -34.40 14.43 -27.27
C HIS A 297 -33.67 15.40 -28.23
N PRO A 298 -33.65 16.73 -27.95
CA PRO A 298 -32.95 17.72 -28.80
C PRO A 298 -31.45 17.44 -29.03
N GLU A 299 -30.81 16.71 -28.10
CA GLU A 299 -29.42 16.25 -28.24
C GLU A 299 -29.23 15.34 -29.46
N PHE A 300 -30.20 14.48 -29.74
CA PHE A 300 -30.13 13.57 -30.89
C PHE A 300 -30.24 14.34 -32.20
N GLU A 301 -31.20 15.26 -32.31
CA GLU A 301 -31.38 16.10 -33.50
C GLU A 301 -30.12 16.91 -33.83
N ALA A 302 -29.58 17.63 -32.83
CA ALA A 302 -28.37 18.42 -33.02
C ALA A 302 -27.17 17.57 -33.45
N ARG A 303 -27.01 16.38 -32.87
CA ARG A 303 -25.92 15.46 -33.22
C ARG A 303 -26.13 14.79 -34.58
N PHE A 304 -27.37 14.47 -34.92
CA PHE A 304 -27.72 13.93 -36.22
C PHE A 304 -27.44 14.94 -37.34
N GLU A 305 -27.73 16.23 -37.13
CA GLU A 305 -27.38 17.31 -38.07
C GLU A 305 -25.86 17.47 -38.22
N ILE A 306 -25.11 17.43 -37.12
CA ILE A 306 -23.64 17.46 -37.15
C ILE A 306 -23.08 16.24 -37.89
N HIS A 307 -23.60 15.04 -37.61
CA HIS A 307 -23.16 13.81 -38.27
C HIS A 307 -23.50 13.83 -39.77
N LYS A 308 -24.66 14.38 -40.15
CA LYS A 308 -25.06 14.55 -41.56
C LYS A 308 -24.18 15.57 -42.28
N SER A 309 -23.83 16.69 -41.63
CA SER A 309 -22.95 17.71 -42.24
C SER A 309 -21.50 17.25 -42.38
N LEU A 310 -20.97 16.49 -41.41
CA LEU A 310 -19.65 15.86 -41.49
C LEU A 310 -19.60 14.71 -42.50
N GLY A 311 -20.67 13.90 -42.59
CA GLY A 311 -20.78 12.80 -43.54
C GLY A 311 -21.04 13.23 -44.99
N GLY A 312 -21.50 14.47 -45.20
CA GLY A 312 -21.77 15.04 -46.53
C GLY A 312 -20.53 15.50 -47.30
N ASN A 313 -19.35 15.58 -46.67
CA ASN A 313 -18.12 16.10 -47.29
C ASN A 313 -17.20 15.03 -47.91
N ASN A 314 -17.75 13.86 -48.26
CA ASN A 314 -17.01 12.82 -48.97
C ASN A 314 -17.75 12.37 -50.24
N ALA A 315 -18.06 13.32 -51.13
CA ALA A 315 -18.33 13.11 -52.54
C ALA A 315 -18.18 14.44 -53.30
N GLY A 316 -17.08 14.58 -54.06
CA GLY A 316 -16.79 15.74 -54.91
C GLY A 316 -15.33 16.13 -54.89
#